data_AF-A0A929HRM9-F1
#
_entry.id   AF-A0A929HRM9-F1
#
_cell.length_a   1.000
_cell.length_b   1.000
_cell.length_c   1.000
_cell.angle_alpha   90.00
_cell.angle_beta   90.00
_cell.angle_gamma   90.00
#
_symmetry.space_group_name_H-M   'P 1'
#
loop_
_entity.id
_entity.type
_entity.pdbx_description
1 polymer ?
#
loop_
_entity_poly.entity_id
_entity_poly.type
_entity_poly.pdbx_seq_one_letter_code
_entity_poly.pdbx_strand_id
1 'polypeptide(L)'
;MIDLPEGLYEVDQAYLVDANRNRLSLRNVTFEIWLDKKKQKQLRGRGLINNFNFSEMLEDSEDVDLVLRFFDDYFLWLKEPVIQVGKVFEPTTESSCIFAVGETISPVSQEQFLDLTGLGQLGTED
;
A
#
# COMPACT_ATOMS: atom_id res chain seq x y z
N MET A 1 -0.56 17.14 -2.31
CA MET A 1 -1.43 16.94 -1.12
C MET A 1 -2.62 16.12 -1.57
N ILE A 2 -2.95 15.03 -0.88
CA ILE A 2 -4.08 14.17 -1.25
C ILE A 2 -5.38 14.90 -0.94
N ASP A 3 -6.28 14.97 -1.91
CA ASP A 3 -7.56 15.67 -1.82
C ASP A 3 -8.73 14.74 -1.48
N LEU A 4 -8.51 13.86 -0.50
CA LEU A 4 -9.55 12.99 0.05
C LEU A 4 -10.07 13.55 1.39
N PRO A 5 -11.39 13.59 1.64
CA PRO A 5 -11.93 14.04 2.92
C PRO A 5 -11.50 13.13 4.08
N GLU A 6 -11.74 13.56 5.32
CA GLU A 6 -11.59 12.68 6.48
C GLU A 6 -12.53 11.47 6.33
N GLY A 7 -12.05 10.28 6.68
CA GLY A 7 -12.81 9.06 6.50
C GLY A 7 -11.96 7.80 6.56
N LEU A 8 -12.65 6.67 6.58
CA LEU A 8 -12.07 5.35 6.40
C LEU A 8 -12.46 4.85 5.01
N TYR A 9 -11.47 4.57 4.18
CA TYR A 9 -11.63 4.13 2.81
C TYR A 9 -11.22 2.66 2.69
N GLU A 10 -12.04 1.87 2.02
CA GLU A 10 -11.65 0.56 1.53
C GLU A 10 -10.73 0.72 0.32
N VAL A 11 -9.75 -0.17 0.21
CA VAL A 11 -8.78 -0.17 -0.89
C VAL A 11 -8.99 -1.46 -1.68
N ASP A 12 -9.40 -1.31 -2.94
CA ASP A 12 -9.71 -2.42 -3.86
C ASP A 12 -8.44 -3.22 -4.18
N GLN A 13 -7.32 -2.53 -4.44
CA GLN A 13 -6.04 -3.21 -4.70
C GLN A 13 -4.89 -2.49 -4.02
N ALA A 14 -4.01 -3.27 -3.39
CA ALA A 14 -2.84 -2.76 -2.69
C ALA A 14 -1.64 -3.65 -2.96
N TYR A 15 -0.56 -3.05 -3.44
CA TYR A 15 0.67 -3.76 -3.77
C TYR A 15 1.89 -3.04 -3.20
N LEU A 16 2.74 -3.77 -2.47
CA LEU A 16 4.12 -3.37 -2.34
C LEU A 16 4.84 -3.67 -3.65
N VAL A 17 5.67 -2.75 -4.11
CA VAL A 17 6.47 -2.88 -5.33
C VAL A 17 7.93 -2.52 -5.05
N ASP A 18 8.87 -3.26 -5.63
CA ASP A 18 10.30 -2.97 -5.53
C ASP A 18 10.83 -2.33 -6.83
N ALA A 19 12.12 -1.97 -6.83
CA ALA A 19 12.79 -1.42 -8.01
C ALA A 19 12.80 -2.36 -9.23
N ASN A 20 12.66 -3.68 -9.00
CA ASN A 20 12.61 -4.71 -10.04
C ASN A 20 11.18 -4.97 -10.54
N ARG A 21 10.18 -4.23 -10.04
CA ARG A 21 8.75 -4.41 -10.31
C ARG A 21 8.21 -5.77 -9.85
N ASN A 22 8.88 -6.41 -8.91
CA ASN A 22 8.25 -7.47 -8.15
C ASN A 22 7.13 -6.85 -7.31
N ARG A 23 6.05 -7.60 -7.12
CA ARG A 23 4.90 -7.14 -6.36
C ARG A 23 4.49 -8.12 -5.28
N LEU A 24 4.10 -7.58 -4.13
CA LEU A 24 3.48 -8.31 -3.04
C LEU A 24 2.12 -7.70 -2.72
N SER A 25 1.07 -8.50 -2.82
CA SER A 25 -0.30 -8.05 -2.52
C SER A 25 -0.50 -7.89 -1.02
N LEU A 26 -1.17 -6.82 -0.63
CA LEU A 26 -1.79 -6.69 0.69
C LEU A 26 -3.28 -6.99 0.53
N ARG A 27 -3.88 -7.65 1.53
CA ARG A 27 -5.32 -7.99 1.55
C ARG A 27 -6.07 -7.21 2.62
N ASN A 28 -7.38 -7.08 2.43
CA ASN A 28 -8.30 -6.41 3.37
C ASN A 28 -7.79 -5.03 3.78
N VAL A 29 -7.36 -4.24 2.80
CA VAL A 29 -6.69 -2.98 3.06
C VAL A 29 -7.70 -1.87 3.32
N THR A 30 -7.44 -1.10 4.37
CA THR A 30 -8.17 0.12 4.69
C THR A 30 -7.19 1.28 4.80
N PHE A 31 -7.65 2.48 4.44
CA PHE A 31 -6.88 3.72 4.50
C PHE A 31 -7.68 4.77 5.28
N GLU A 32 -7.14 5.24 6.38
CA GLU A 32 -7.76 6.19 7.30
C GLU A 32 -7.15 7.57 7.12
N ILE A 33 -8.02 8.58 7.01
CA ILE A 33 -7.68 9.99 6.97
C ILE A 33 -8.39 10.70 8.12
N TRP A 34 -7.64 11.39 8.98
CA TRP A 34 -8.21 12.15 10.09
C TRP A 34 -7.42 13.42 10.38
N LEU A 35 -8.05 14.40 11.03
CA LEU A 35 -7.37 15.54 11.61
C LEU A 35 -6.89 15.23 13.02
N ASP A 36 -5.63 15.54 13.31
CA ASP A 36 -5.12 15.49 14.68
C ASP A 36 -5.59 16.70 15.52
N LYS A 37 -5.16 16.73 16.79
CA LYS A 37 -5.47 17.82 17.74
C LYS A 37 -4.98 19.20 17.26
N LYS A 38 -4.04 19.25 16.33
CA LYS A 38 -3.48 20.48 15.73
C LYS A 38 -4.14 20.81 14.39
N LYS A 39 -5.21 20.10 14.01
CA LYS A 39 -5.87 20.19 12.70
C LYS A 39 -4.92 19.88 11.54
N GLN A 40 -3.92 19.03 11.76
CA GLN A 40 -3.07 18.52 10.69
C GLN A 40 -3.65 17.20 10.18
N LYS A 41 -3.65 17.05 8.86
CA LYS A 41 -4.14 15.84 8.20
C LYS A 41 -3.15 14.70 8.43
N GLN A 42 -3.64 13.62 9.00
CA GLN A 42 -2.92 12.39 9.28
C GLN A 42 -3.47 11.26 8.40
N LEU A 43 -2.60 10.32 8.07
CA LEU A 43 -2.86 9.23 7.14
C LEU A 43 -2.25 7.94 7.69
N ARG A 44 -3.00 6.85 7.60
CA ARG A 44 -2.53 5.52 7.99
C ARG A 44 -3.39 4.48 7.31
N GLY A 45 -2.78 3.40 6.85
CA GLY A 45 -3.53 2.23 6.44
C GLY A 45 -3.24 1.00 7.27
N ARG A 46 -4.09 0.00 7.07
CA ARG A 46 -4.01 -1.31 7.71
C ARG A 46 -4.36 -2.37 6.68
N GLY A 47 -3.76 -3.54 6.80
CA GLY A 47 -4.07 -4.67 5.93
C GLY A 47 -3.49 -5.97 6.46
N LEU A 48 -3.54 -6.98 5.62
CA LEU A 48 -2.93 -8.28 5.81
C LEU A 48 -1.79 -8.44 4.81
N ILE A 49 -0.66 -8.95 5.27
CA ILE A 49 0.53 -9.21 4.47
C ILE A 49 1.12 -10.56 4.84
N ASN A 50 1.70 -11.25 3.86
CA ASN A 50 2.51 -12.43 4.11
C ASN A 50 3.95 -12.01 4.49
N ASN A 51 4.34 -12.22 5.75
CA ASN A 51 5.63 -11.72 6.24
C ASN A 51 6.82 -12.48 5.64
N PHE A 52 6.64 -13.75 5.28
CA PHE A 52 7.67 -14.56 4.64
C PHE A 52 8.01 -13.97 3.26
N ASN A 53 7.01 -13.76 2.42
CA ASN A 53 7.20 -13.13 1.10
C ASN A 53 7.67 -11.68 1.23
N PHE A 54 7.24 -10.96 2.26
CA PHE A 54 7.71 -9.60 2.50
C PHE A 54 9.20 -9.58 2.87
N SER A 55 9.66 -10.51 3.70
CA SER A 55 11.10 -10.63 3.99
C SER A 55 11.90 -11.01 2.74
N GLU A 56 11.41 -11.94 1.92
CA GLU A 56 12.10 -12.30 0.66
C GLU A 56 12.22 -11.08 -0.26
N MET A 57 11.15 -10.29 -0.40
CA MET A 57 11.17 -9.06 -1.19
C MET A 57 12.21 -8.04 -0.67
N LEU A 58 12.37 -7.92 0.66
CA LEU A 58 13.34 -7.02 1.28
C LEU A 58 14.80 -7.51 1.17
N GLU A 59 15.02 -8.81 0.95
CA GLU A 59 16.36 -9.34 0.66
C GLU A 59 16.84 -8.94 -0.74
N ASP A 60 15.90 -8.82 -1.70
CA ASP A 60 16.19 -8.42 -3.08
C ASP A 60 16.27 -6.90 -3.27
N SER A 61 15.56 -6.12 -2.44
CA SER A 61 15.52 -4.65 -2.48
C SER A 61 15.31 -4.07 -1.09
N GLU A 62 16.24 -3.22 -0.61
CA GLU A 62 16.14 -2.59 0.71
C GLU A 62 14.91 -1.69 0.84
N ASP A 63 14.49 -1.08 -0.27
CA ASP A 63 13.37 -0.16 -0.34
C ASP A 63 12.22 -0.74 -1.15
N VAL A 64 11.00 -0.46 -0.68
CA VAL A 64 9.75 -0.82 -1.35
C VAL A 64 8.83 0.39 -1.35
N ASP A 65 8.01 0.48 -2.38
CA ASP A 65 6.92 1.46 -2.46
C ASP A 65 5.58 0.76 -2.26
N LEU A 66 4.54 1.50 -1.86
CA LEU A 66 3.18 1.01 -1.78
C LEU A 66 2.29 1.74 -2.77
N VAL A 67 1.62 0.98 -3.62
CA VAL A 67 0.68 1.50 -4.61
C VAL A 67 -0.73 1.01 -4.26
N LEU A 68 -1.68 1.94 -4.21
CA LEU A 68 -3.06 1.70 -3.81
C LEU A 68 -4.00 2.08 -4.95
N ARG A 69 -5.05 1.29 -5.16
CA ARG A 69 -6.21 1.59 -5.98
C ARG A 69 -7.44 1.59 -5.09
N PHE A 70 -8.23 2.64 -5.20
CA PHE A 70 -9.52 2.79 -4.55
C PHE A 70 -10.64 2.71 -5.60
N PHE A 71 -11.87 2.73 -5.11
CA PHE A 71 -13.07 2.94 -5.92
C PHE A 71 -12.96 4.22 -6.79
N ASP A 72 -13.68 4.25 -7.91
CA ASP A 72 -13.65 5.32 -8.93
C ASP A 72 -12.28 5.54 -9.59
N ASP A 73 -11.44 4.49 -9.66
CA ASP A 73 -10.12 4.53 -10.29
C ASP A 73 -9.23 5.65 -9.74
N TYR A 74 -9.29 5.86 -8.41
CA TYR A 74 -8.37 6.74 -7.71
C TYR A 74 -7.14 5.95 -7.26
N PHE A 75 -5.94 6.41 -7.63
CA PHE A 75 -4.69 5.71 -7.35
C PHE A 75 -3.75 6.56 -6.49
N LEU A 76 -3.11 5.93 -5.52
CA LEU A 76 -2.10 6.57 -4.67
C LEU A 76 -0.79 5.80 -4.74
N TRP A 77 0.31 6.53 -4.73
CA TRP A 77 1.66 6.01 -4.58
C TRP A 77 2.30 6.59 -3.33
N LEU A 78 2.70 5.69 -2.42
CA LEU A 78 3.45 5.98 -1.20
C LEU A 78 4.88 5.51 -1.43
N LYS A 79 5.81 6.47 -1.42
CA LYS A 79 7.23 6.15 -1.50
C LYS A 79 7.78 5.76 -0.14
N GLU A 80 8.52 4.66 -0.10
CA GLU A 80 9.18 4.13 1.09
C GLU A 80 8.29 4.22 2.35
N PRO A 81 7.08 3.62 2.33
CA PRO A 81 6.15 3.75 3.44
C PRO A 81 6.74 3.13 4.71
N VAL A 82 6.40 3.71 5.86
CA VAL A 82 6.73 3.07 7.14
C VAL A 82 5.77 1.92 7.35
N ILE A 83 6.27 0.68 7.33
CA ILE A 83 5.49 -0.55 7.53
C ILE A 83 5.80 -1.14 8.90
N GLN A 84 4.74 -1.40 9.66
CA GLN A 84 4.80 -2.12 10.93
C GLN A 84 4.04 -3.43 10.79
N VAL A 85 4.70 -4.54 11.08
CA VAL A 85 4.14 -5.87 10.87
C VAL A 85 4.45 -6.79 12.06
N GLY A 86 3.60 -7.82 12.24
CA GLY A 86 3.84 -8.88 13.21
C GLY A 86 5.12 -9.68 12.94
N LYS A 87 5.45 -10.62 13.85
CA LYS A 87 6.67 -11.45 13.77
C LYS A 87 6.42 -12.90 13.37
N VAL A 88 5.29 -13.19 12.73
CA VAL A 88 4.94 -14.56 12.31
C VAL A 88 5.40 -14.76 10.87
N PHE A 89 6.41 -15.61 10.64
CA PHE A 89 7.04 -15.82 9.34
C PHE A 89 6.69 -17.19 8.73
N GLU A 90 5.50 -17.68 8.99
CA GLU A 90 5.02 -18.94 8.39
C GLU A 90 4.58 -18.67 6.94
N PRO A 91 5.06 -19.41 5.92
CA PRO A 91 4.81 -19.10 4.51
C PRO A 91 3.35 -19.02 4.09
N THR A 92 2.45 -19.68 4.82
CA THR A 92 1.00 -19.69 4.53
C THR A 92 0.19 -18.78 5.44
N THR A 93 0.85 -18.00 6.31
CA THR A 93 0.18 -17.13 7.28
C THR A 93 0.34 -15.67 6.90
N GLU A 94 -0.79 -14.98 6.87
CA GLU A 94 -0.80 -13.53 6.80
C GLU A 94 -0.88 -12.94 8.22
N SER A 95 -0.18 -11.84 8.41
CA SER A 95 -0.22 -11.04 9.62
C SER A 95 -0.83 -9.68 9.32
N SER A 96 -1.41 -9.06 10.34
CA SER A 96 -1.79 -7.66 10.23
C SER A 96 -0.54 -6.79 10.06
N CYS A 97 -0.64 -5.83 9.14
CA CYS A 97 0.31 -4.74 8.99
C CYS A 97 -0.40 -3.40 9.14
N ILE A 98 0.37 -2.41 9.57
CA ILE A 98 0.00 -0.99 9.58
C ILE A 98 1.03 -0.30 8.69
N PHE A 99 0.56 0.57 7.81
CA PHE A 99 1.45 1.42 7.02
C PHE A 99 1.12 2.90 7.21
N ALA A 100 2.13 3.75 7.09
CA ALA A 100 2.00 5.19 7.11
C ALA A 100 2.85 5.81 6.00
N VAL A 101 2.62 7.09 5.71
CA VAL A 101 3.47 7.84 4.78
C VAL A 101 4.89 7.87 5.34
N GLY A 102 5.85 7.38 4.55
CA GLY A 102 7.27 7.54 4.84
C GLY A 102 7.80 8.79 4.16
N GLU A 103 8.38 8.64 2.97
CA GLU A 103 8.97 9.78 2.26
C GLU A 103 7.89 10.70 1.67
N THR A 104 7.09 10.20 0.74
CA THR A 104 6.06 11.00 0.05
C THR A 104 4.82 10.20 -0.26
N ILE A 105 3.71 10.91 -0.50
CA ILE A 105 2.46 10.34 -0.99
C ILE A 105 1.89 11.23 -2.09
N SER A 106 1.51 10.62 -3.21
CA SER A 106 1.01 11.33 -4.39
C SER A 106 -0.09 10.57 -5.11
N PRO A 107 -1.09 11.26 -5.68
CA PRO A 107 -1.99 10.65 -6.64
C PRO A 107 -1.22 10.32 -7.92
N VAL A 108 -1.56 9.19 -8.53
CA VAL A 108 -0.97 8.74 -9.80
C VAL A 108 -2.07 8.41 -10.81
N SER A 109 -1.70 8.38 -12.08
CA SER A 109 -2.61 7.91 -13.14
C SER A 109 -2.73 6.38 -13.13
N GLN A 110 -3.77 5.86 -13.79
CA GLN A 110 -3.90 4.42 -14.04
C GLN A 110 -2.69 3.85 -14.79
N GLU A 111 -2.17 4.55 -15.79
CA GLU A 111 -0.99 4.11 -16.56
C GLU A 111 0.21 3.93 -15.63
N GLN A 112 0.46 4.92 -14.78
CA GLN A 112 1.53 4.84 -13.77
C GLN A 112 1.30 3.71 -12.77
N PHE A 113 0.05 3.49 -12.33
CA PHE A 113 -0.27 2.35 -11.46
C PHE A 113 0.09 1.01 -12.11
N LEU A 114 -0.27 0.83 -13.38
CA LEU A 114 0.05 -0.39 -14.14
C LEU A 114 1.56 -0.54 -14.34
N ASP A 115 2.27 0.54 -14.66
CA ASP A 115 3.72 0.56 -14.83
C ASP A 115 4.46 0.17 -13.55
N LEU A 116 4.04 0.74 -12.41
CA LEU A 116 4.63 0.47 -11.08
C LEU A 116 4.38 -0.98 -10.65
N THR A 117 3.21 -1.53 -10.95
CA THR A 117 2.80 -2.89 -10.52
C THR A 117 3.19 -3.99 -11.51
N GLY A 118 3.58 -3.63 -12.73
CA GLY A 118 3.83 -4.57 -13.82
C GLY A 118 2.57 -5.33 -14.28
N LEU A 119 1.37 -4.81 -13.98
CA LEU A 119 0.11 -5.39 -14.43
C LEU A 119 -0.16 -5.00 -15.88
N GLY A 120 -0.62 -5.95 -16.70
CA GLY A 120 -0.97 -5.69 -18.10
C GLY A 120 -2.32 -4.96 -18.28
N GLN A 121 -3.20 -5.05 -17.29
CA GLN A 121 -4.49 -4.39 -17.26
C GLN A 121 -5.00 -4.34 -15.82
N LEU A 122 -5.96 -3.45 -15.53
CA LEU A 122 -6.67 -3.48 -14.26
C LEU A 122 -7.51 -4.76 -14.21
N GLY A 123 -7.25 -5.62 -13.22
CA GLY A 123 -8.17 -6.69 -12.89
C GLY A 123 -9.42 -6.13 -12.23
N THR A 124 -10.57 -6.74 -12.50
CA THR A 124 -11.71 -6.76 -11.57
C THR A 124 -11.46 -7.92 -10.61
N GLU A 125 -11.57 -7.71 -9.30
CA GLU A 125 -11.60 -8.85 -8.36
C GLU A 125 -12.72 -9.81 -8.79
N ASP A 126 -12.39 -11.11 -8.86
CA ASP A 126 -13.34 -12.22 -9.00
C ASP A 126 -14.00 -12.55 -7.64
#